data_AF-A0A7X1HHC6-F1
#
_entry.id   AF-A0A7X1HHC6-F1
#
_cell.length_a   1.000
_cell.length_b   1.000
_cell.length_c   1.000
_cell.angle_alpha   90.00
_cell.angle_beta   90.00
_cell.angle_gamma   90.00
#
_symmetry.space_group_name_H-M   'P 1'
#
loop_
_entity.id
_entity.type
_entity.pdbx_description
1 polymer ?
#
loop_
_entity_poly.entity_id
_entity_poly.type
_entity_poly.pdbx_seq_one_letter_code
_entity_poly.pdbx_strand_id
1 'polypeptide(L)'
;MYDISENNIRNKFIKFLRNLGCLRIQKSVFLGDLSETTFKTIEFEISNIINTNNDSIYIFPICQREYKDCVFMDKRQFQNVLQMSAIIL
;
A
#
# COMPACT_ATOMS: atom_id res chain seq x y z
N MET A 1 0.04 1.71 5.17
CA MET A 1 1.28 2.29 5.71
C MET A 1 1.61 1.33 6.78
N TYR A 2 2.85 0.88 6.78
CA TYR A 2 3.16 -0.31 7.52
C TYR A 2 4.37 -0.07 8.39
N ASP A 3 4.24 -0.56 9.61
CA ASP A 3 5.35 -0.76 10.51
C ASP A 3 5.47 -2.26 10.74
N ILE A 4 6.50 -2.85 10.11
CA ILE A 4 6.78 -4.28 10.18
C ILE A 4 8.21 -4.40 10.70
N SER A 5 8.34 -4.94 11.91
CA SER A 5 9.61 -5.01 12.64
C SER A 5 10.59 -5.92 11.92
N GLU A 6 10.14 -7.13 11.59
CA GLU A 6 10.99 -8.18 11.04
C GLU A 6 11.31 -7.97 9.56
N ASN A 7 12.61 -7.95 9.23
CA ASN A 7 13.10 -7.68 7.87
C ASN A 7 12.58 -8.70 6.86
N ASN A 8 12.53 -9.98 7.23
CA ASN A 8 12.09 -11.07 6.35
C ASN A 8 10.59 -10.96 6.03
N ILE A 9 9.77 -10.70 7.07
CA ILE A 9 8.33 -10.47 6.93
C ILE A 9 8.06 -9.25 6.05
N ARG A 10 8.77 -8.15 6.32
CA ARG A 10 8.65 -6.92 5.53
C ARG A 10 9.00 -7.13 4.07
N ASN A 11 10.04 -7.92 3.77
CA ASN A 11 10.41 -8.26 2.40
C ASN A 11 9.35 -9.13 1.69
N LYS A 12 8.72 -10.07 2.42
CA LYS A 12 7.60 -10.88 1.91
C LYS A 12 6.39 -9.98 1.59
N PHE A 13 6.03 -9.09 2.51
CA PHE A 13 4.95 -8.12 2.34
C PHE A 13 5.19 -7.18 1.14
N ILE A 14 6.41 -6.64 0.99
CA ILE A 14 6.79 -5.81 -0.16
C ILE A 14 6.62 -6.58 -1.47
N LYS A 15 7.06 -7.85 -1.54
CA LYS A 15 6.92 -8.67 -2.75
C LYS A 15 5.44 -8.93 -3.08
N PHE A 16 4.64 -9.26 -2.07
CA PHE A 16 3.21 -9.45 -2.21
C PHE A 16 2.53 -8.21 -2.83
N LEU A 17 2.74 -7.02 -2.26
CA LEU A 17 2.16 -5.78 -2.79
C LEU A 17 2.64 -5.46 -4.21
N ARG A 18 3.92 -5.69 -4.53
CA ARG A 18 4.43 -5.48 -5.90
C ARG A 18 3.81 -6.43 -6.91
N ASN A 19 3.55 -7.69 -6.53
CA ASN A 19 2.89 -8.66 -7.39
C ASN A 19 1.42 -8.28 -7.68
N LEU A 20 0.79 -7.54 -6.77
CA LEU A 20 -0.54 -6.96 -6.95
C LEU A 20 -0.54 -5.68 -7.80
N GLY A 21 0.61 -5.26 -8.32
CA GLY A 21 0.74 -4.01 -9.08
C GLY A 21 0.84 -2.75 -8.22
N CYS A 22 0.96 -2.87 -6.90
CA CYS A 22 1.14 -1.71 -6.03
C CYS A 22 2.55 -1.14 -6.19
N LEU A 23 2.63 0.17 -6.37
CA LEU A 23 3.85 0.96 -6.42
C LEU A 23 4.32 1.32 -5.01
N ARG A 24 5.60 1.10 -4.73
CA ARG A 24 6.22 1.51 -3.46
C ARG A 24 6.66 2.96 -3.53
N ILE A 25 5.91 3.86 -2.88
CA ILE A 25 6.18 5.31 -2.92
C ILE A 25 7.05 5.80 -1.77
N GLN A 26 7.16 5.11 -0.64
CA GLN A 26 8.16 5.38 0.41
C GLN A 26 8.67 4.09 1.04
N LYS A 27 9.59 4.18 2.02
CA LYS A 27 10.11 3.02 2.74
C LYS A 27 8.99 2.14 3.32
N SER A 28 7.90 2.76 3.80
CA SER A 28 6.81 2.09 4.50
C SER A 28 5.42 2.42 3.95
N VAL A 29 5.36 2.84 2.69
CA VAL A 29 4.13 3.32 2.05
C VAL A 29 4.04 2.78 0.64
N PHE A 30 2.87 2.27 0.29
CA PHE A 30 2.53 1.80 -1.05
C PHE A 30 1.38 2.60 -1.62
N LEU A 31 1.17 2.44 -2.92
CA LEU A 31 0.14 3.09 -3.67
C LEU A 31 -0.31 2.08 -4.73
N GLY A 32 -1.60 1.75 -4.78
CA GLY A 32 -2.12 0.78 -5.74
C GLY A 32 -3.39 1.31 -6.40
N ASP A 33 -3.79 0.68 -7.49
CA ASP A 33 -5.16 0.74 -7.97
C ASP A 33 -5.70 -0.69 -7.89
N LEU A 34 -6.63 -0.91 -6.96
CA LEU A 34 -7.11 -2.24 -6.61
C LEU A 34 -8.63 -2.26 -6.76
N SER A 35 -9.15 -3.30 -7.39
CA SER A 35 -10.59 -3.54 -7.43
C SER A 35 -11.13 -3.81 -6.02
N GLU A 36 -12.42 -3.54 -5.79
CA GLU A 36 -13.06 -3.83 -4.49
C GLU A 36 -12.93 -5.31 -4.09
N THR A 37 -13.00 -6.22 -5.07
CA THR A 37 -12.79 -7.65 -4.85
C THR A 37 -11.37 -7.94 -4.39
N THR A 38 -10.37 -7.35 -5.04
CA THR A 38 -8.96 -7.49 -4.66
C THR A 38 -8.71 -6.95 -3.25
N PHE A 39 -9.36 -5.83 -2.91
CA PHE A 39 -9.24 -5.20 -1.59
C PHE A 39 -9.71 -6.13 -0.46
N LYS A 40 -10.87 -6.78 -0.62
CA LYS A 40 -11.40 -7.73 0.39
C LYS A 40 -10.47 -8.93 0.60
N THR A 41 -9.87 -9.44 -0.47
CA THR A 41 -8.93 -10.57 -0.37
C THR A 41 -7.59 -10.15 0.25
N ILE A 42 -7.15 -8.91 0.02
CA ILE A 42 -5.88 -8.39 0.53
C ILE A 42 -5.81 -8.42 2.05
N GLU A 43 -6.89 -8.06 2.75
CA GLU A 43 -6.89 -8.05 4.21
C GLU A 43 -6.56 -9.43 4.79
N PHE A 44 -7.21 -10.47 4.24
CA PHE A 44 -6.96 -11.86 4.63
C PHE A 44 -5.51 -12.29 4.33
N GLU A 45 -5.02 -12.04 3.11
CA GLU A 45 -3.65 -12.40 2.72
C GLU A 45 -2.59 -11.68 3.57
N ILE A 46 -2.81 -10.42 3.89
CA ILE A 46 -1.93 -9.64 4.75
C ILE A 46 -1.82 -10.27 6.14
N SER A 47 -2.95 -10.69 6.71
CA SER A 47 -2.99 -11.32 8.04
C SER A 47 -2.18 -12.62 8.11
N ASN A 48 -2.03 -13.32 6.98
CA ASN A 48 -1.20 -14.53 6.84
C ASN A 48 0.29 -14.23 6.59
N ILE A 49 0.64 -12.97 6.31
CA ILE A 49 2.02 -12.54 6.05
C ILE A 49 2.64 -11.94 7.31
N ILE A 50 1.92 -11.08 8.01
CA ILE A 50 2.44 -10.28 9.14
C ILE A 50 2.12 -10.88 10.50
N ASN A 51 2.83 -10.43 11.55
CA ASN A 51 2.47 -10.73 12.92
C ASN A 51 1.56 -9.62 13.46
N THR A 52 0.25 -9.85 13.50
CA THR A 52 -0.74 -8.85 13.94
C THR A 52 -0.59 -8.38 15.39
N ASN A 53 0.19 -9.09 16.22
CA ASN A 53 0.47 -8.66 17.60
C ASN A 53 1.64 -7.66 17.68
N ASN A 54 2.47 -7.55 16.65
CA ASN A 54 3.71 -6.78 16.67
C ASN A 54 3.91 -5.86 15.47
N ASP A 55 3.17 -6.09 14.39
CA ASP A 55 3.20 -5.30 13.17
C ASP A 55 1.90 -4.50 13.04
N SER A 56 1.99 -3.31 12.45
CA SER A 56 0.85 -2.44 12.20
C SER A 56 0.73 -2.14 10.72
N ILE A 57 -0.49 -2.29 10.18
CA ILE A 57 -0.81 -1.93 8.80
C ILE A 57 -2.06 -1.06 8.81
N TYR A 58 -1.95 0.10 8.19
CA TYR A 58 -3.09 0.93 7.85
C TYR A 58 -3.37 0.84 6.35
N ILE A 59 -4.64 0.89 5.99
CA ILE A 59 -5.12 0.82 4.62
C ILE A 59 -6.19 1.89 4.48
N PHE A 60 -5.98 2.87 3.61
CA PHE A 60 -6.92 3.98 3.41
C PHE A 60 -7.53 3.91 2.02
N PRO A 61 -8.80 3.55 1.82
CA PRO A 61 -9.41 3.78 0.52
C PRO A 61 -9.44 5.29 0.23
N ILE A 62 -8.93 5.72 -0.92
CA ILE A 62 -8.94 7.12 -1.38
C ILE A 62 -9.52 7.11 -2.79
N CYS A 63 -10.57 7.88 -3.04
CA CYS A 63 -11.15 7.96 -4.37
C CYS A 63 -10.32 8.91 -5.25
N GLN A 64 -10.53 8.84 -6.57
CA GLN A 64 -9.74 9.62 -7.52
C GLN A 64 -9.82 11.14 -7.27
N ARG A 65 -10.93 11.62 -6.69
CA ARG A 65 -11.11 13.03 -6.36
C ARG A 65 -10.13 13.44 -5.27
N GLU A 66 -10.14 12.78 -4.11
CA GLU A 66 -9.27 13.16 -2.99
C GLU A 66 -7.79 12.94 -3.31
N TYR A 67 -7.47 11.98 -4.19
CA TYR A 67 -6.08 11.80 -4.64
C TYR A 67 -5.52 13.01 -5.39
N LYS A 68 -6.33 13.70 -6.19
CA LYS A 68 -5.87 14.90 -6.92
C LYS A 68 -5.48 16.05 -6.00
N ASP A 69 -6.06 16.07 -4.80
CA ASP A 69 -5.79 17.08 -3.78
C ASP A 69 -4.61 16.67 -2.88
N CYS A 70 -4.08 15.45 -3.03
CA CYS A 70 -2.92 14.99 -2.28
C CYS A 70 -1.65 15.73 -2.71
N VAL A 71 -0.92 16.26 -1.73
CA VAL A 71 0.38 16.90 -1.95
C VAL A 71 1.49 15.93 -1.56
N PHE A 72 2.34 15.58 -2.53
CA PHE A 72 3.48 14.70 -2.31
C PHE A 72 4.77 15.53 -2.23
N MET A 73 5.38 15.58 -1.05
CA MET A 73 6.69 16.20 -0.83
C MET A 73 7.76 15.10 -0.74
N ASP A 74 8.09 14.47 -1.86
CA ASP A 74 9.16 13.48 -1.95
C ASP A 74 10.31 14.01 -2.82
N LYS A 75 11.54 13.57 -2.54
CA LYS A 75 12.72 13.89 -3.36
C LYS A 75 12.61 13.30 -4.77
N ARG A 76 11.80 12.26 -4.94
CA ARG A 76 11.48 11.62 -6.22
C ARG A 76 10.25 12.30 -6.82
N GLN A 77 10.38 12.78 -8.05
CA GLN A 77 9.25 13.31 -8.81
C GLN A 77 8.40 12.15 -9.34
N PHE A 78 7.24 11.93 -8.72
CA PHE A 78 6.21 11.03 -9.23
C PHE A 78 5.15 11.88 -9.96
N GLN A 79 5.39 12.20 -11.24
CA GLN A 79 4.35 12.87 -12.04
C GLN A 79 3.33 11.83 -12.55
N ASN A 80 2.04 12.13 -12.37
CA ASN A 80 0.91 11.45 -13.04
C ASN A 80 0.83 9.92 -12.89
N VAL A 81 1.11 9.37 -11.71
CA VAL A 81 1.33 7.92 -11.61
C VAL A 81 0.04 7.09 -11.49
N LEU A 82 -1.11 7.66 -11.10
CA LEU A 82 -2.33 6.87 -10.91
C LEU A 82 -3.63 7.57 -11.32
N GLN A 83 -4.46 6.85 -12.07
CA GLN A 83 -5.84 7.17 -12.39
C GLN A 83 -6.74 6.17 -11.66
N MET A 84 -7.39 6.58 -10.55
CA MET A 84 -8.39 5.78 -9.76
C MET A 84 -7.76 4.67 -8.88
N SER A 85 -8.41 3.99 -7.92
CA SER A 85 -9.63 4.21 -7.10
C SER A 85 -9.40 3.90 -5.60
N ALA A 86 -8.21 3.46 -5.17
CA ALA A 86 -7.95 3.09 -3.78
C ALA A 86 -6.46 3.07 -3.42
N ILE A 87 -6.00 4.02 -2.61
CA ILE A 87 -4.60 4.21 -2.25
C ILE A 87 -4.30 3.54 -0.92
N ILE A 88 -3.69 2.36 -0.90
CA ILE A 88 -3.27 1.74 0.37
C ILE A 88 -2.10 2.52 0.99
N LEU A 89 -2.40 3.65 1.63
CA LEU A 89 -1.45 4.50 2.31
C LEU A 89 -0.88 3.74 3.45
#